data_AF-A0A5K7YYD4-F1
#
_entry.id   AF-A0A5K7YYD4-F1
#
_cell.length_a   1.000
_cell.length_b   1.000
_cell.length_c   1.000
_cell.angle_alpha   90.00
_cell.angle_beta   90.00
_cell.angle_gamma   90.00
#
_symmetry.space_group_name_H-M   'P 1'
#
loop_
_entity.id
_entity.type
_entity.pdbx_description
1 polymer ?
#
loop_
_entity_poly.entity_id
_entity_poly.type
_entity_poly.pdbx_seq_one_letter_code
_entity_poly.pdbx_strand_id
1 'polypeptide(L)'
;MDTNQLDASDTEPISGSDQGIAEYSYANFMSEDTVFAYGLPVRPEELDFFFNYQSEDFNLDVRPVNGRDMTFVYLRNKHPGGVEHLSLAGVLHPYHPNSSSIYYDLRWTTDDNEVNKDYATKLIPRAVGYSAGLLDYFFRGSIEITLPSNQYHSGVYAIIEDPDQGFTHIMLNARNTTPDGDEMTDGSIELVVKYKLTLNGEDPFQSKYIETTESYSYITAEAKNISEISRNESVELEFELKEALPINATDVTINLVYRGVLGSEQDAIAVGYKDISEPTPLDIFSNLDKVCLSGNWYDAGSAEAIALIDENGNGISDENEIDVYPHDVKDYYARLSSISDPQAPLQDPEDIHIPEIKAGEFKRVVYFLGDDELALSRFSLWSPCSYPGDGHSSGSQIPLGTDTLTSFRRQTYWLTAEECAAMGETPGCSIRRYPSFTSFRGVEMHGVRITYEDESWGHDNTCSLDNLN
;
A
#
# COMPACT_ATOMS: atom_id res chain seq x y z
N MET A 1 -16.38 23.14 -16.23
CA MET A 1 -16.33 24.32 -15.33
C MET A 1 -17.39 25.34 -15.75
N ASP A 2 -17.45 25.62 -17.05
CA ASP A 2 -18.53 26.30 -17.78
C ASP A 2 -18.92 25.36 -18.94
N THR A 3 -20.21 25.12 -19.18
CA THR A 3 -20.67 24.25 -20.28
C THR A 3 -21.27 25.06 -21.44
N ASN A 4 -21.21 26.40 -21.37
CA ASN A 4 -21.84 27.35 -22.30
C ASN A 4 -23.32 27.05 -22.55
N GLN A 5 -24.02 26.53 -21.54
CA GLN A 5 -25.46 26.30 -21.55
C GLN A 5 -26.24 27.54 -21.16
N LEU A 6 -25.62 28.50 -20.46
CA LEU A 6 -26.20 29.81 -20.18
C LEU A 6 -25.61 30.90 -21.09
N ASP A 7 -26.45 31.76 -21.65
CA ASP A 7 -26.08 32.96 -22.37
C ASP A 7 -26.82 34.22 -21.88
N ALA A 8 -26.49 35.38 -22.45
CA ALA A 8 -27.04 36.67 -22.03
C ALA A 8 -28.54 36.87 -22.35
N SER A 9 -29.17 35.93 -23.06
CA SER A 9 -30.60 35.93 -23.36
C SER A 9 -31.42 35.08 -22.40
N ASP A 10 -30.77 34.28 -21.54
CA ASP A 10 -31.46 33.47 -20.55
C ASP A 10 -32.08 34.33 -19.44
N THR A 11 -33.38 34.14 -19.25
CA THR A 11 -34.18 34.86 -18.26
C THR A 11 -34.52 34.01 -17.05
N GLU A 12 -34.10 32.74 -17.00
CA GLU A 12 -34.31 31.84 -15.87
C GLU A 12 -33.09 30.92 -15.66
N PRO A 13 -32.76 30.56 -14.40
CA PRO A 13 -31.75 29.56 -14.12
C PRO A 13 -32.11 28.19 -14.71
N ILE A 14 -31.19 27.61 -15.49
CA ILE A 14 -31.24 26.19 -15.85
C ILE A 14 -30.76 25.38 -14.64
N SER A 15 -31.33 24.18 -14.42
CA SER A 15 -30.81 23.25 -13.42
C SER A 15 -30.72 21.83 -13.97
N GLY A 16 -29.61 21.15 -13.72
CA GLY A 16 -29.38 19.76 -14.08
C GLY A 16 -28.04 19.26 -13.57
N SER A 17 -27.76 17.97 -13.75
CA SER A 17 -26.43 17.38 -13.51
C SER A 17 -25.37 17.93 -14.46
N ASP A 18 -25.79 18.43 -15.62
CA ASP A 18 -24.92 18.75 -16.75
C ASP A 18 -24.51 20.25 -16.79
N GLN A 19 -24.98 21.03 -15.81
CA GLN A 19 -24.67 22.45 -15.70
C GLN A 19 -23.31 22.66 -15.02
N GLY A 20 -22.49 23.55 -15.59
CA GLY A 20 -21.22 23.99 -15.03
C GLY A 20 -21.37 24.61 -13.64
N ILE A 21 -20.38 24.44 -12.75
CA ILE A 21 -20.41 25.09 -11.43
C ILE A 21 -20.44 26.62 -11.53
N ALA A 22 -19.77 27.19 -12.55
CA ALA A 22 -19.76 28.63 -12.79
C ALA A 22 -21.15 29.13 -13.18
N GLU A 23 -21.81 28.44 -14.10
CA GLU A 23 -23.18 28.72 -14.56
C GLU A 23 -24.20 28.55 -13.43
N TYR A 24 -24.11 27.44 -12.69
CA TYR A 24 -24.98 27.19 -11.54
C TYR A 24 -24.83 28.28 -10.48
N SER A 25 -23.59 28.69 -10.21
CA SER A 25 -23.30 29.75 -9.23
C SER A 25 -23.84 31.10 -9.69
N TYR A 26 -23.56 31.47 -10.94
CA TYR A 26 -24.03 32.71 -11.56
C TYR A 26 -25.56 32.81 -11.58
N ALA A 27 -26.25 31.73 -11.97
CA ALA A 27 -27.69 31.76 -12.13
C ALA A 27 -28.45 31.79 -10.79
N ASN A 28 -27.87 31.20 -9.73
CA ASN A 28 -28.61 30.93 -8.50
C ASN A 28 -28.23 31.78 -7.28
N PHE A 29 -27.04 32.41 -7.29
CA PHE A 29 -26.47 33.09 -6.12
C PHE A 29 -25.98 34.50 -6.48
N MET A 30 -25.90 35.37 -5.48
CA MET A 30 -25.37 36.74 -5.62
C MET A 30 -23.97 36.84 -5.02
N SER A 31 -23.19 37.82 -5.48
CA SER A 31 -21.96 38.23 -4.78
C SER A 31 -22.14 39.65 -4.24
N GLU A 32 -21.31 40.04 -3.27
CA GLU A 32 -21.40 41.31 -2.54
C GLU A 32 -21.52 42.54 -3.48
N ASP A 33 -20.81 42.52 -4.61
CA ASP A 33 -20.74 43.64 -5.55
C ASP A 33 -21.64 43.47 -6.80
N THR A 34 -22.40 42.38 -6.91
CA THR A 34 -23.11 42.04 -8.17
C THR A 34 -24.60 41.77 -8.00
N VAL A 35 -25.21 42.17 -6.89
CA VAL A 35 -26.65 42.02 -6.65
C VAL A 35 -27.45 42.69 -7.78
N PHE A 36 -28.10 41.88 -8.63
CA PHE A 36 -28.89 42.28 -9.80
C PHE A 36 -28.15 43.05 -10.90
N ALA A 37 -26.83 42.98 -10.96
CA ALA A 37 -26.05 43.70 -11.97
C ALA A 37 -26.15 43.08 -13.39
N TYR A 38 -26.49 41.79 -13.50
CA TYR A 38 -26.32 41.03 -14.75
C TYR A 38 -27.55 40.19 -15.16
N GLY A 39 -28.73 40.48 -14.63
CA GLY A 39 -29.99 39.83 -15.05
C GLY A 39 -30.32 38.50 -14.35
N LEU A 40 -29.31 37.73 -13.94
CA LEU A 40 -29.46 36.58 -13.04
C LEU A 40 -28.67 36.79 -11.73
N PRO A 41 -29.15 36.25 -10.59
CA PRO A 41 -30.50 35.71 -10.38
C PRO A 41 -31.59 36.76 -10.67
N VAL A 42 -32.75 36.31 -11.16
CA VAL A 42 -33.81 37.21 -11.65
C VAL A 42 -34.26 38.17 -10.55
N ARG A 43 -34.25 39.46 -10.87
CA ARG A 43 -34.79 40.51 -9.98
C ARG A 43 -36.33 40.43 -9.98
N PRO A 44 -37.00 40.41 -8.82
CA PRO A 44 -38.45 40.52 -8.78
C PRO A 44 -38.95 41.85 -9.36
N GLU A 45 -40.15 41.85 -9.96
CA GLU A 45 -40.69 43.02 -10.67
C GLU A 45 -40.94 44.24 -9.75
N GLU A 46 -40.58 45.44 -10.23
CA GLU A 46 -40.39 46.66 -9.42
C GLU A 46 -41.62 47.25 -8.72
N LEU A 47 -42.86 46.82 -8.99
CA LEU A 47 -44.05 47.50 -8.45
C LEU A 47 -44.72 46.77 -7.27
N ASP A 48 -44.67 45.44 -7.20
CA ASP A 48 -45.16 44.66 -6.03
C ASP A 48 -44.06 44.41 -4.99
N PHE A 49 -42.79 44.52 -5.39
CA PHE A 49 -41.59 44.28 -4.59
C PHE A 49 -41.44 45.17 -3.35
N PHE A 50 -41.97 46.40 -3.39
CA PHE A 50 -41.80 47.38 -2.30
C PHE A 50 -42.93 47.38 -1.26
N PHE A 51 -44.05 46.72 -1.56
CA PHE A 51 -45.27 46.89 -0.78
C PHE A 51 -45.90 45.58 -0.29
N ASN A 52 -45.46 44.42 -0.80
CA ASN A 52 -46.08 43.14 -0.49
C ASN A 52 -45.10 42.07 -0.01
N TYR A 53 -44.75 42.11 1.28
CA TYR A 53 -43.98 41.06 1.97
C TYR A 53 -44.73 39.71 2.11
N GLN A 54 -45.94 39.59 1.57
CA GLN A 54 -46.67 38.33 1.47
C GLN A 54 -46.46 37.67 0.10
N SER A 55 -45.64 38.23 -0.79
CA SER A 55 -45.28 37.57 -2.05
C SER A 55 -44.40 36.34 -1.78
N GLU A 56 -44.44 35.38 -2.70
CA GLU A 56 -43.63 34.17 -2.66
C GLU A 56 -42.13 34.41 -2.89
N ASP A 57 -41.77 35.63 -3.29
CA ASP A 57 -40.38 36.04 -3.55
C ASP A 57 -39.63 36.43 -2.27
N PHE A 58 -40.33 36.48 -1.13
CA PHE A 58 -39.72 36.79 0.16
C PHE A 58 -39.83 35.63 1.15
N ASN A 59 -38.78 35.47 1.94
CA ASN A 59 -38.81 34.68 3.16
C ASN A 59 -38.68 35.63 4.37
N LEU A 60 -39.58 35.51 5.34
CA LEU A 60 -39.59 36.33 6.55
C LEU A 60 -39.12 35.48 7.72
N ASP A 61 -38.03 35.90 8.35
CA ASP A 61 -37.55 35.27 9.57
C ASP A 61 -37.68 36.23 10.76
N VAL A 62 -38.12 35.71 11.91
CA VAL A 62 -38.30 36.50 13.13
C VAL A 62 -37.29 36.03 14.15
N ARG A 63 -36.34 36.91 14.49
CA ARG A 63 -35.27 36.60 15.45
C ARG A 63 -35.19 37.65 16.55
N PRO A 64 -34.88 37.24 17.79
CA PRO A 64 -34.68 38.19 18.87
C PRO A 64 -33.35 38.94 18.70
N VAL A 65 -33.40 40.27 18.61
CA VAL A 65 -32.24 41.16 18.61
C VAL A 65 -32.36 42.09 19.80
N ASN A 66 -31.38 42.05 20.71
CA ASN A 66 -31.38 42.87 21.94
C ASN A 66 -32.69 42.74 22.76
N GLY A 67 -33.25 41.52 22.81
CA GLY A 67 -34.48 41.22 23.58
C GLY A 67 -35.78 41.68 22.93
N ARG A 68 -35.77 42.05 21.65
CA ARG A 68 -36.97 42.33 20.85
C ARG A 68 -36.99 41.47 19.60
N ASP A 69 -38.16 40.95 19.26
CA ASP A 69 -38.36 40.25 18.01
C ASP A 69 -38.24 41.24 16.85
N MET A 70 -37.31 40.95 15.95
CA MET A 70 -37.08 41.70 14.73
C MET A 70 -37.42 40.79 13.55
N THR A 71 -38.17 41.31 12.59
CA THR A 71 -38.41 40.63 11.32
C THR A 71 -37.30 40.97 10.34
N PHE A 72 -36.63 39.94 9.84
CA PHE A 72 -35.65 39.99 8.77
C PHE A 72 -36.34 39.58 7.48
N VAL A 73 -36.16 40.38 6.43
CA VAL A 73 -36.73 40.11 5.12
C VAL A 73 -35.63 39.61 4.21
N TYR A 74 -35.78 38.37 3.76
CA TYR A 74 -34.89 37.76 2.80
C TYR A 74 -35.56 37.70 1.44
N LEU A 75 -34.80 37.99 0.40
CA LEU A 75 -35.17 37.62 -0.96
C LEU A 75 -35.00 36.12 -1.12
N ARG A 76 -35.93 35.47 -1.80
CA ARG A 76 -35.89 34.05 -2.14
C ARG A 76 -35.56 33.87 -3.62
N ASN A 77 -34.69 32.92 -3.95
CA ASN A 77 -34.57 32.41 -5.31
C ASN A 77 -35.43 31.15 -5.45
N LYS A 78 -36.60 31.28 -6.09
CA LYS A 78 -37.57 30.18 -6.27
C LYS A 78 -37.29 29.27 -7.46
N HIS A 79 -36.29 29.61 -8.27
CA HIS A 79 -35.95 28.82 -9.44
C HIS A 79 -35.22 27.53 -9.05
N PRO A 80 -35.22 26.51 -9.93
CA PRO A 80 -34.53 25.26 -9.67
C PRO A 80 -33.05 25.48 -9.33
N GLY A 81 -32.62 25.03 -8.14
CA GLY A 81 -31.27 25.26 -7.65
C GLY A 81 -31.09 26.48 -6.76
N GLY A 82 -32.13 27.30 -6.58
CA GLY A 82 -32.16 28.46 -5.71
C GLY A 82 -32.20 28.14 -4.20
N VAL A 83 -32.37 29.21 -3.41
CA VAL A 83 -32.24 29.24 -1.94
C VAL A 83 -33.33 30.09 -1.29
N GLU A 84 -33.65 29.77 -0.03
CA GLU A 84 -34.65 30.50 0.76
C GLU A 84 -34.12 31.87 1.22
N HIS A 85 -32.80 31.96 1.44
CA HIS A 85 -32.09 33.19 1.83
C HIS A 85 -31.11 33.59 0.72
N LEU A 86 -31.59 34.26 -0.33
CA LEU A 86 -30.76 34.74 -1.44
C LEU A 86 -29.96 35.98 -1.06
N SER A 87 -30.60 36.96 -0.44
CA SER A 87 -29.99 38.17 0.12
C SER A 87 -30.89 38.77 1.19
N LEU A 88 -30.30 39.46 2.17
CA LEU A 88 -31.01 40.15 3.24
C LEU A 88 -31.33 41.59 2.83
N ALA A 89 -32.56 42.04 3.08
CA ALA A 89 -32.94 43.44 2.90
C ALA A 89 -32.36 44.31 4.02
N GLY A 90 -31.69 45.41 3.67
CA GLY A 90 -31.07 46.34 4.61
C GLY A 90 -32.06 47.11 5.48
N VAL A 91 -31.57 47.60 6.61
CA VAL A 91 -32.35 48.18 7.74
C VAL A 91 -33.09 49.50 7.40
N LEU A 92 -32.83 50.14 6.26
CA LEU A 92 -33.47 51.41 5.85
C LEU A 92 -34.72 51.22 4.97
N HIS A 93 -35.48 50.13 5.15
CA HIS A 93 -36.78 49.97 4.50
C HIS A 93 -37.92 50.58 5.34
N PRO A 94 -38.65 51.61 4.88
CA PRO A 94 -39.82 52.09 5.61
C PRO A 94 -40.97 51.09 5.48
N TYR A 95 -41.35 50.42 6.56
CA TYR A 95 -42.72 49.93 6.69
C TYR A 95 -43.61 51.12 7.06
N HIS A 96 -44.26 51.73 6.05
CA HIS A 96 -45.26 52.78 6.29
C HIS A 96 -46.59 52.40 5.62
N PRO A 97 -47.64 52.06 6.41
CA PRO A 97 -48.95 51.78 5.83
C PRO A 97 -49.69 53.03 5.34
N ASN A 98 -49.23 54.25 5.66
CA ASN A 98 -49.91 55.49 5.27
C ASN A 98 -48.96 56.72 5.21
N SER A 99 -49.03 57.43 4.08
CA SER A 99 -48.66 58.84 3.81
C SER A 99 -47.21 59.22 3.42
N SER A 100 -47.15 60.02 2.33
CA SER A 100 -46.13 60.98 1.88
C SER A 100 -44.67 60.48 1.74
N SER A 101 -44.41 59.99 0.53
CA SER A 101 -43.15 59.59 -0.11
C SER A 101 -41.84 60.22 0.43
N ILE A 102 -41.02 59.38 1.05
CA ILE A 102 -39.56 59.51 1.11
C ILE A 102 -39.00 58.34 0.30
N TYR A 103 -38.22 58.61 -0.75
CA TYR A 103 -37.57 57.58 -1.55
C TYR A 103 -36.30 57.12 -0.82
N TYR A 104 -36.26 55.87 -0.36
CA TYR A 104 -35.04 55.23 0.11
C TYR A 104 -34.60 54.18 -0.90
N ASP A 105 -33.29 54.08 -1.11
CA ASP A 105 -32.69 53.08 -1.96
C ASP A 105 -32.58 51.76 -1.18
N LEU A 106 -33.29 50.74 -1.65
CA LEU A 106 -33.30 49.41 -1.04
C LEU A 106 -31.93 48.76 -1.25
N ARG A 107 -31.16 48.58 -0.18
CA ARG A 107 -29.87 47.89 -0.23
C ARG A 107 -30.03 46.44 0.18
N TRP A 108 -29.61 45.53 -0.68
CA TRP A 108 -29.53 44.10 -0.43
C TRP A 108 -28.11 43.73 -0.04
N THR A 109 -27.95 42.78 0.87
CA THR A 109 -26.63 42.26 1.27
C THR A 109 -26.61 40.74 1.28
N THR A 110 -25.48 40.16 0.89
CA THR A 110 -25.18 38.74 1.08
C THR A 110 -24.38 38.47 2.36
N ASP A 111 -23.93 39.52 3.05
CA ASP A 111 -23.25 39.44 4.35
C ASP A 111 -24.25 39.18 5.48
N ASP A 112 -24.81 37.96 5.49
CA ASP A 112 -25.71 37.45 6.53
C ASP A 112 -25.50 35.95 6.75
N ASN A 113 -25.67 35.49 7.99
CA ASN A 113 -25.41 34.11 8.37
C ASN A 113 -26.35 33.10 7.70
N GLU A 114 -27.65 33.39 7.56
CA GLU A 114 -28.55 32.43 6.90
C GLU A 114 -28.37 32.42 5.39
N VAL A 115 -28.03 33.56 4.78
CA VAL A 115 -27.62 33.62 3.36
C VAL A 115 -26.40 32.74 3.12
N ASN A 116 -25.32 32.95 3.88
CA ASN A 116 -24.10 32.18 3.75
C ASN A 116 -24.31 30.68 4.01
N LYS A 117 -25.20 30.32 4.94
CA LYS A 117 -25.55 28.93 5.26
C LYS A 117 -26.32 28.24 4.13
N ASP A 118 -27.29 28.92 3.53
CA ASP A 118 -28.02 28.38 2.37
C ASP A 118 -27.09 28.21 1.17
N TYR A 119 -26.21 29.18 0.93
CA TYR A 119 -25.19 29.13 -0.12
C TYR A 119 -24.25 27.95 0.10
N ALA A 120 -23.70 27.82 1.30
CA ALA A 120 -22.79 26.73 1.67
C ALA A 120 -23.44 25.35 1.46
N THR A 121 -24.72 25.20 1.83
CA THR A 121 -25.48 23.95 1.68
C THR A 121 -25.58 23.51 0.21
N LYS A 122 -25.55 24.44 -0.75
CA LYS A 122 -25.62 24.14 -2.19
C LYS A 122 -24.26 24.08 -2.86
N LEU A 123 -23.38 25.03 -2.56
CA LEU A 123 -22.10 25.22 -3.27
C LEU A 123 -21.00 24.29 -2.78
N ILE A 124 -20.91 23.99 -1.47
CA ILE A 124 -19.86 23.12 -0.94
C ILE A 124 -19.95 21.69 -1.52
N PRO A 125 -21.12 21.01 -1.51
CA PRO A 125 -21.21 19.66 -2.08
C PRO A 125 -20.84 19.62 -3.57
N ARG A 126 -21.21 20.66 -4.33
CA ARG A 126 -20.83 20.77 -5.74
C ARG A 126 -19.34 21.00 -5.91
N ALA A 127 -18.74 21.93 -5.14
CA ALA A 127 -17.30 22.17 -5.18
C ALA A 127 -16.48 20.91 -4.85
N VAL A 128 -16.94 20.13 -3.85
CA VAL A 128 -16.36 18.83 -3.52
C VAL A 128 -16.49 17.86 -4.69
N GLY A 129 -17.69 17.70 -5.26
CA GLY A 129 -17.91 16.81 -6.40
C GLY A 129 -17.09 17.18 -7.64
N TYR A 130 -16.96 18.48 -7.94
CA TYR A 130 -16.11 18.97 -9.03
C TYR A 130 -14.62 18.71 -8.77
N SER A 131 -14.17 18.90 -7.53
CA SER A 131 -12.77 18.62 -7.16
C SER A 131 -12.48 17.13 -7.25
N ALA A 132 -13.42 16.27 -6.81
CA ALA A 132 -13.31 14.83 -6.96
C ALA A 132 -13.24 14.43 -8.44
N GLY A 133 -14.15 14.91 -9.28
CA GLY A 133 -14.12 14.59 -10.73
C GLY A 133 -12.87 15.10 -11.44
N LEU A 134 -12.29 16.23 -11.00
CA LEU A 134 -11.01 16.72 -11.51
C LEU A 134 -9.86 15.77 -11.14
N LEU A 135 -9.82 15.30 -9.89
CA LEU A 135 -8.83 14.32 -9.44
C LEU A 135 -8.99 12.98 -10.18
N ASP A 136 -10.23 12.50 -10.31
CA ASP A 136 -10.54 11.27 -11.07
C ASP A 136 -10.07 11.39 -12.52
N TYR A 137 -10.24 12.54 -13.15
CA TYR A 137 -9.78 12.76 -14.52
C TYR A 137 -8.25 12.78 -14.64
N PHE A 138 -7.56 13.53 -13.77
CA PHE A 138 -6.10 13.66 -13.80
C PHE A 138 -5.37 12.38 -13.40
N PHE A 139 -5.95 11.57 -12.51
CA PHE A 139 -5.39 10.31 -12.03
C PHE A 139 -6.16 9.09 -12.55
N ARG A 140 -6.84 9.22 -13.70
CA ARG A 140 -7.59 8.11 -14.31
C ARG A 140 -6.70 6.95 -14.75
N GLY A 141 -5.44 7.25 -15.03
CA GLY A 141 -4.45 6.26 -15.45
C GLY A 141 -4.10 5.30 -14.31
N SER A 142 -4.18 4.00 -14.58
CA SER A 142 -3.89 2.95 -13.59
C SER A 142 -2.81 2.02 -14.10
N ILE A 143 -1.86 1.68 -13.22
CA ILE A 143 -0.79 0.74 -13.49
C ILE A 143 -0.83 -0.39 -12.46
N GLU A 144 -0.85 -1.61 -12.93
CA GLU A 144 -0.66 -2.79 -12.09
C GLU A 144 0.84 -3.07 -11.94
N ILE A 145 1.27 -3.35 -10.71
CA ILE A 145 2.64 -3.70 -10.36
C ILE A 145 2.64 -5.16 -9.86
N THR A 146 3.50 -5.99 -10.45
CA THR A 146 3.66 -7.40 -10.10
C THR A 146 5.14 -7.76 -9.97
N LEU A 147 5.43 -8.92 -9.38
CA LEU A 147 6.78 -9.46 -9.31
C LEU A 147 7.38 -9.66 -10.72
N PRO A 148 8.70 -9.51 -10.87
CA PRO A 148 9.38 -9.79 -12.13
C PRO A 148 9.21 -11.27 -12.50
N SER A 149 8.94 -11.56 -13.78
CA SER A 149 8.62 -12.93 -14.24
C SER A 149 9.72 -13.59 -15.04
N ASN A 150 10.66 -12.81 -15.59
CA ASN A 150 11.66 -13.29 -16.55
C ASN A 150 13.08 -13.35 -15.97
N GLN A 151 13.21 -13.11 -14.66
CA GLN A 151 14.46 -12.94 -13.96
C GLN A 151 14.83 -14.17 -13.13
N TYR A 152 16.13 -14.27 -12.84
CA TYR A 152 16.58 -15.01 -11.67
C TYR A 152 15.92 -14.38 -10.45
N HIS A 153 15.48 -15.21 -9.51
CA HIS A 153 14.71 -14.77 -8.37
C HIS A 153 13.36 -14.07 -8.69
N SER A 154 12.54 -14.64 -9.58
CA SER A 154 11.20 -14.12 -9.98
C SER A 154 10.17 -13.93 -8.83
N GLY A 155 10.51 -14.30 -7.60
CA GLY A 155 9.66 -14.17 -6.41
C GLY A 155 9.84 -12.88 -5.63
N VAL A 156 10.81 -12.04 -6.03
CA VAL A 156 11.22 -10.85 -5.25
C VAL A 156 11.42 -9.64 -6.15
N TYR A 157 11.20 -8.46 -5.59
CA TYR A 157 11.50 -7.16 -6.18
C TYR A 157 12.98 -6.79 -6.09
N ALA A 158 13.66 -7.28 -5.04
CA ALA A 158 15.08 -7.05 -4.80
C ALA A 158 15.64 -8.07 -3.81
N ILE A 159 16.95 -8.33 -3.89
CA ILE A 159 17.71 -9.20 -2.99
C ILE A 159 19.09 -8.58 -2.71
N ILE A 160 19.59 -8.73 -1.49
CA ILE A 160 20.94 -8.33 -1.08
C ILE A 160 21.55 -9.35 -0.12
N GLU A 161 22.87 -9.53 -0.17
CA GLU A 161 23.62 -10.33 0.83
C GLU A 161 24.14 -9.45 1.97
N ASP A 162 24.67 -8.27 1.65
CA ASP A 162 25.32 -7.37 2.60
C ASP A 162 24.31 -6.34 3.16
N PRO A 163 23.89 -6.44 4.44
CA PRO A 163 22.95 -5.50 5.03
C PRO A 163 23.47 -4.06 5.11
N ASP A 164 24.79 -3.86 5.13
CA ASP A 164 25.39 -2.53 5.22
C ASP A 164 25.26 -1.74 3.90
N GLN A 165 25.01 -2.44 2.78
CA GLN A 165 24.79 -1.81 1.47
C GLN A 165 23.35 -1.32 1.29
N GLY A 166 22.37 -2.02 1.88
CA GLY A 166 20.95 -1.81 1.61
C GLY A 166 20.57 -2.16 0.17
N PHE A 167 19.29 -2.04 -0.18
CA PHE A 167 18.80 -2.31 -1.54
C PHE A 167 19.08 -1.11 -2.42
N THR A 168 19.91 -1.30 -3.46
CA THR A 168 20.21 -0.25 -4.45
C THR A 168 19.49 -0.44 -5.79
N HIS A 169 18.85 -1.60 -5.98
CA HIS A 169 18.13 -1.93 -7.20
C HIS A 169 16.75 -2.49 -6.86
N ILE A 170 15.76 -2.13 -7.68
CA ILE A 170 14.41 -2.72 -7.62
C ILE A 170 13.99 -3.09 -9.03
N MET A 171 13.46 -4.30 -9.18
CA MET A 171 12.90 -4.82 -10.41
C MET A 171 11.44 -5.17 -10.23
N LEU A 172 10.60 -4.80 -11.19
CA LEU A 172 9.17 -5.09 -11.15
C LEU A 172 8.59 -5.21 -12.55
N ASN A 173 7.45 -5.87 -12.64
CA ASN A 173 6.62 -5.89 -13.84
C ASN A 173 5.52 -4.84 -13.73
N ALA A 174 5.31 -4.07 -14.78
CA ALA A 174 4.25 -3.07 -14.89
C ALA A 174 3.32 -3.36 -16.06
N ARG A 175 2.01 -3.21 -15.84
CA ARG A 175 0.99 -3.35 -16.89
C ARG A 175 -0.03 -2.23 -16.81
N ASN A 176 -0.35 -1.61 -17.94
CA ASN A 176 -1.37 -0.59 -18.01
C ASN A 176 -2.76 -1.24 -17.82
N THR A 177 -3.44 -0.83 -16.75
CA THR A 177 -4.80 -1.29 -16.40
C THR A 177 -5.82 -0.16 -16.46
N THR A 178 -5.47 0.97 -17.10
CA THR A 178 -6.33 2.13 -17.25
C THR A 178 -7.70 1.73 -17.81
N PRO A 179 -8.80 2.19 -17.20
CA PRO A 179 -10.13 2.03 -17.77
C PRO A 179 -10.23 2.57 -19.21
N ASP A 180 -11.26 2.16 -19.95
CA ASP A 180 -11.64 2.75 -21.25
C ASP A 180 -10.69 2.58 -22.45
N GLY A 181 -9.58 1.87 -22.30
CA GLY A 181 -8.70 1.54 -23.45
C GLY A 181 -7.57 2.54 -23.69
N ASP A 182 -7.38 3.55 -22.83
CA ASP A 182 -6.29 4.52 -22.98
C ASP A 182 -4.92 3.81 -22.89
N GLU A 183 -4.07 4.08 -23.89
CA GLU A 183 -2.73 3.51 -24.03
C GLU A 183 -1.66 4.47 -23.47
N MET A 184 -0.59 3.92 -22.90
CA MET A 184 0.56 4.66 -22.33
C MET A 184 1.78 4.48 -23.25
N THR A 185 1.84 5.20 -24.37
CA THR A 185 2.78 4.89 -25.46
C THR A 185 4.09 5.68 -25.45
N ASP A 186 4.14 6.83 -24.79
CA ASP A 186 5.34 7.66 -24.75
C ASP A 186 5.35 8.59 -23.52
N GLY A 187 6.15 8.26 -22.51
CA GLY A 187 6.24 9.02 -21.27
C GLY A 187 7.42 8.63 -20.39
N SER A 188 7.67 9.42 -19.35
CA SER A 188 8.66 9.10 -18.31
C SER A 188 8.04 8.19 -17.26
N ILE A 189 8.81 7.23 -16.76
CA ILE A 189 8.40 6.29 -15.72
C ILE A 189 9.32 6.46 -14.49
N GLU A 190 8.75 6.89 -13.37
CA GLU A 190 9.47 7.08 -12.10
C GLU A 190 8.94 6.13 -11.03
N LEU A 191 9.84 5.41 -10.37
CA LEU A 191 9.59 4.67 -9.15
C LEU A 191 9.76 5.60 -7.93
N VAL A 192 8.79 5.55 -7.02
CA VAL A 192 8.84 6.22 -5.71
C VAL A 192 8.70 5.16 -4.62
N VAL A 193 9.79 4.90 -3.90
CA VAL A 193 9.80 4.04 -2.71
C VAL A 193 9.53 4.90 -1.49
N LYS A 194 8.47 4.60 -0.75
CA LYS A 194 8.07 5.30 0.46
C LYS A 194 8.19 4.34 1.64
N TYR A 195 8.88 4.77 2.71
CA TYR A 195 9.16 3.91 3.86
C TYR A 195 9.33 4.72 5.15
N LYS A 196 9.30 4.03 6.29
CA LYS A 196 9.69 4.55 7.61
C LYS A 196 10.95 3.87 8.10
N LEU A 197 11.59 4.44 9.11
CA LEU A 197 12.77 3.86 9.75
C LEU A 197 12.47 3.48 11.19
N THR A 198 13.10 2.40 11.66
CA THR A 198 13.15 2.09 13.09
C THR A 198 13.88 3.17 13.87
N LEU A 199 13.40 3.47 15.07
CA LEU A 199 14.05 4.42 15.99
C LEU A 199 15.07 3.73 16.89
N ASN A 200 16.00 4.50 17.44
CA ASN A 200 16.96 4.07 18.47
C ASN A 200 17.83 2.86 18.11
N GLY A 201 17.98 2.55 16.81
CA GLY A 201 18.68 1.35 16.36
C GLY A 201 17.97 0.06 16.74
N GLU A 202 16.64 0.11 16.93
CA GLU A 202 15.85 -1.10 17.13
C GLU A 202 15.93 -1.98 15.88
N ASP A 203 16.17 -3.26 16.12
CA ASP A 203 16.20 -4.29 15.08
C ASP A 203 14.77 -4.55 14.57
N PRO A 204 14.51 -4.38 13.26
CA PRO A 204 13.20 -4.60 12.66
C PRO A 204 12.77 -6.07 12.67
N PHE A 205 13.69 -7.02 12.93
CA PHE A 205 13.48 -8.45 12.85
C PHE A 205 13.04 -9.04 14.19
N GLN A 206 11.95 -8.51 14.74
CA GLN A 206 11.44 -8.92 16.06
C GLN A 206 9.93 -9.17 16.06
N SER A 207 9.49 -10.20 16.77
CA SER A 207 8.06 -10.57 16.96
C SER A 207 7.30 -9.63 17.90
N LYS A 208 7.59 -8.32 17.87
CA LYS A 208 6.93 -7.30 18.70
C LYS A 208 6.79 -5.98 17.98
N TYR A 209 6.01 -5.08 18.57
CA TYR A 209 5.97 -3.68 18.15
C TYR A 209 7.33 -3.01 18.34
N ILE A 210 7.70 -2.16 17.38
CA ILE A 210 8.90 -1.32 17.40
C ILE A 210 8.47 0.11 17.05
N GLU A 211 9.16 1.09 17.61
CA GLU A 211 8.88 2.48 17.31
C GLU A 211 9.54 2.90 15.99
N THR A 212 8.81 3.68 15.20
CA THR A 212 9.25 4.13 13.87
C THR A 212 9.14 5.64 13.74
N THR A 213 9.79 6.20 12.72
CA THR A 213 9.68 7.63 12.41
C THR A 213 8.22 8.05 12.19
N GLU A 214 7.86 9.25 12.65
CA GLU A 214 6.52 9.79 12.39
C GLU A 214 6.32 10.07 10.90
N SER A 215 7.33 10.68 10.27
CA SER A 215 7.35 11.01 8.85
C SER A 215 7.87 9.87 7.99
N TYR A 216 7.37 9.81 6.76
CA TYR A 216 7.89 8.93 5.72
C TYR A 216 9.14 9.53 5.06
N SER A 217 10.04 8.65 4.67
CA SER A 217 11.16 8.93 3.77
C SER A 217 10.82 8.43 2.36
N TYR A 218 11.50 9.01 1.36
CA TYR A 218 11.22 8.75 -0.05
C TYR A 218 12.52 8.57 -0.82
N ILE A 219 12.60 7.53 -1.64
CA ILE A 219 13.65 7.32 -2.64
C ILE A 219 12.98 7.33 -4.01
N THR A 220 13.59 8.01 -4.98
CA THR A 220 13.09 7.99 -6.36
C THR A 220 14.12 7.48 -7.35
N ALA A 221 13.64 6.80 -8.38
CA ALA A 221 14.45 6.24 -9.45
C ALA A 221 13.67 6.32 -10.78
N GLU A 222 14.38 6.48 -11.89
CA GLU A 222 13.77 6.56 -13.22
C GLU A 222 14.07 5.29 -14.01
N ALA A 223 13.09 4.78 -14.76
CA ALA A 223 13.27 3.61 -15.61
C ALA A 223 14.23 3.95 -16.76
N LYS A 224 15.13 3.03 -17.10
CA LYS A 224 16.06 3.21 -18.22
C LYS A 224 15.49 2.62 -19.51
N ASN A 225 15.48 3.41 -20.58
CA ASN A 225 15.16 2.99 -21.95
C ASN A 225 13.75 2.41 -22.18
N ILE A 226 12.79 2.72 -21.30
CA ILE A 226 11.40 2.29 -21.44
C ILE A 226 10.51 3.53 -21.26
N SER A 227 9.66 3.79 -22.25
CA SER A 227 8.73 4.92 -22.28
C SER A 227 7.27 4.51 -22.49
N GLU A 228 7.02 3.21 -22.61
CA GLU A 228 5.70 2.63 -22.84
C GLU A 228 5.38 1.60 -21.74
N ILE A 229 4.13 1.61 -21.26
CA ILE A 229 3.59 0.57 -20.39
C ILE A 229 2.43 -0.08 -21.14
N SER A 230 2.66 -1.29 -21.65
CA SER A 230 1.69 -2.04 -22.45
C SER A 230 0.48 -2.46 -21.64
N ARG A 231 -0.69 -2.49 -22.29
CA ARG A 231 -1.91 -3.12 -21.75
C ARG A 231 -1.94 -4.63 -21.93
N ASN A 232 -1.29 -5.13 -22.98
CA ASN A 232 -1.43 -6.52 -23.42
C ASN A 232 -0.50 -7.47 -22.67
N GLU A 233 0.70 -6.98 -22.35
CA GLU A 233 1.74 -7.75 -21.67
C GLU A 233 2.38 -6.90 -20.58
N SER A 234 2.89 -7.57 -19.55
CA SER A 234 3.67 -6.89 -18.52
C SER A 234 5.04 -6.50 -19.08
N VAL A 235 5.44 -5.27 -18.79
CA VAL A 235 6.78 -4.75 -19.13
C VAL A 235 7.64 -4.83 -17.88
N GLU A 236 8.81 -5.44 -17.99
CA GLU A 236 9.78 -5.49 -16.90
C GLU A 236 10.52 -4.15 -16.82
N LEU A 237 10.58 -3.58 -15.62
CA LEU A 237 11.21 -2.31 -15.33
C LEU A 237 12.30 -2.51 -14.28
N GLU A 238 13.47 -1.94 -14.56
CA GLU A 238 14.62 -1.96 -13.68
C GLU A 238 14.94 -0.54 -13.21
N PHE A 239 15.17 -0.40 -11.90
CA PHE A 239 15.43 0.87 -11.25
C PHE A 239 16.71 0.81 -10.42
N GLU A 240 17.65 1.71 -10.73
CA GLU A 240 18.77 2.04 -9.85
C GLU A 240 18.33 3.13 -8.89
N LEU A 241 18.34 2.83 -7.59
CA LEU A 241 17.95 3.77 -6.56
C LEU A 241 19.05 4.82 -6.33
N LYS A 242 18.65 6.10 -6.25
CA LYS A 242 19.58 7.21 -5.97
C LYS A 242 20.26 7.08 -4.60
N GLU A 243 19.57 6.45 -3.66
CA GLU A 243 20.03 6.13 -2.31
C GLU A 243 19.54 4.72 -1.97
N ALA A 244 20.32 3.96 -1.21
CA ALA A 244 19.93 2.60 -0.85
C ALA A 244 18.76 2.60 0.14
N LEU A 245 17.78 1.73 -0.08
CA LEU A 245 16.76 1.43 0.93
C LEU A 245 17.43 0.58 2.03
N PRO A 246 17.49 1.06 3.28
CA PRO A 246 18.19 0.33 4.33
C PRO A 246 17.37 -0.87 4.83
N ILE A 247 18.05 -1.87 5.39
CA ILE A 247 17.40 -3.09 5.91
C ILE A 247 16.46 -2.84 7.11
N ASN A 248 16.56 -1.69 7.76
CA ASN A 248 15.67 -1.27 8.85
C ASN A 248 14.51 -0.40 8.38
N ALA A 249 14.20 -0.42 7.08
CA ALA A 249 13.00 0.17 6.55
C ALA A 249 11.74 -0.62 6.98
N THR A 250 10.67 0.10 7.31
CA THR A 250 9.35 -0.46 7.62
C THR A 250 8.27 0.25 6.81
N ASP A 251 7.06 -0.32 6.74
CA ASP A 251 5.93 0.29 6.02
C ASP A 251 6.31 0.61 4.56
N VAL A 252 6.99 -0.33 3.90
CA VAL A 252 7.61 -0.12 2.59
C VAL A 252 6.54 -0.24 1.50
N THR A 253 6.36 0.84 0.75
CA THR A 253 5.43 0.91 -0.38
C THR A 253 6.14 1.45 -1.61
N ILE A 254 5.73 0.99 -2.78
CA ILE A 254 6.23 1.48 -4.06
C ILE A 254 5.09 2.08 -4.86
N ASN A 255 5.39 3.20 -5.51
CA ASN A 255 4.51 3.84 -6.47
C ASN A 255 5.24 3.93 -7.79
N LEU A 256 4.56 3.57 -8.87
CA LEU A 256 5.06 3.76 -10.22
C LEU A 256 4.29 4.92 -10.85
N VAL A 257 5.00 5.99 -11.20
CA VAL A 257 4.42 7.21 -11.77
C VAL A 257 4.80 7.29 -13.24
N TYR A 258 3.81 7.17 -14.11
CA TYR A 258 3.94 7.45 -15.54
C TYR A 258 3.47 8.88 -15.81
N ARG A 259 4.24 9.62 -16.60
CA ARG A 259 3.85 10.95 -17.10
C ARG A 259 4.13 11.06 -18.60
N GLY A 260 3.10 11.30 -19.39
CA GLY A 260 3.22 11.40 -20.84
C GLY A 260 1.90 11.15 -21.56
N VAL A 261 1.97 10.41 -22.67
CA VAL A 261 0.82 10.14 -23.52
C VAL A 261 -0.13 9.15 -22.86
N LEU A 262 -1.39 9.55 -22.61
CA LEU A 262 -2.47 8.65 -22.18
C LEU A 262 -3.67 8.79 -23.12
N GLY A 263 -3.82 7.83 -24.03
CA GLY A 263 -4.82 7.90 -25.09
C GLY A 263 -4.58 9.11 -26.01
N SER A 264 -5.42 10.14 -25.88
CA SER A 264 -5.30 11.38 -26.67
C SER A 264 -4.63 12.55 -25.93
N GLU A 265 -4.38 12.41 -24.62
CA GLU A 265 -3.74 13.44 -23.80
C GLU A 265 -2.22 13.28 -23.84
N GLN A 266 -1.48 14.40 -23.92
CA GLN A 266 -0.02 14.39 -24.11
C GLN A 266 0.80 14.51 -22.82
N ASP A 267 0.19 14.99 -21.73
CA ASP A 267 0.86 15.22 -20.44
C ASP A 267 -0.02 14.70 -19.29
N ALA A 268 -0.55 13.49 -19.47
CA ALA A 268 -1.36 12.80 -18.47
C ALA A 268 -0.47 12.12 -17.43
N ILE A 269 -1.06 11.81 -16.28
CA ILE A 269 -0.41 11.07 -15.20
C ILE A 269 -1.16 9.76 -14.97
N ALA A 270 -0.40 8.68 -14.79
CA ALA A 270 -0.92 7.41 -14.31
C ALA A 270 -0.08 6.92 -13.14
N VAL A 271 -0.74 6.29 -12.17
CA VAL A 271 -0.06 5.83 -10.94
C VAL A 271 -0.42 4.38 -10.68
N GLY A 272 0.61 3.57 -10.42
CA GLY A 272 0.47 2.27 -9.80
C GLY A 272 0.90 2.34 -8.34
N TYR A 273 0.21 1.62 -7.46
CA TYR A 273 0.56 1.49 -6.05
C TYR A 273 0.71 0.01 -5.71
N LYS A 274 1.77 -0.32 -4.97
CA LYS A 274 1.93 -1.64 -4.39
C LYS A 274 2.55 -1.50 -3.00
N ASP A 275 1.91 -2.17 -2.07
CA ASP A 275 2.43 -2.41 -0.73
C ASP A 275 3.25 -3.72 -0.77
N ILE A 276 4.56 -3.62 -0.53
CA ILE A 276 5.50 -4.75 -0.64
C ILE A 276 6.01 -5.14 0.74
N SER A 277 6.69 -6.28 0.85
CA SER A 277 7.26 -6.69 2.13
C SER A 277 8.30 -5.69 2.64
N GLU A 278 8.47 -5.64 3.95
CA GLU A 278 9.70 -5.10 4.53
C GLU A 278 10.90 -5.98 4.13
N PRO A 279 12.15 -5.48 4.30
CA PRO A 279 13.33 -6.31 4.21
C PRO A 279 13.12 -7.60 5.02
N THR A 280 13.15 -8.74 4.33
CA THR A 280 12.88 -10.05 4.93
C THR A 280 14.17 -10.87 4.88
N PRO A 281 14.70 -11.33 6.03
CA PRO A 281 15.88 -12.18 6.05
C PRO A 281 15.54 -13.60 5.59
N LEU A 282 16.46 -14.24 4.87
CA LEU A 282 16.48 -15.69 4.71
C LEU A 282 17.52 -16.29 5.66
N ASP A 283 17.03 -17.08 6.61
CA ASP A 283 17.85 -17.78 7.59
C ASP A 283 17.91 -19.29 7.31
N ILE A 284 19.08 -19.88 7.56
CA ILE A 284 19.32 -21.32 7.44
C ILE A 284 19.99 -21.81 8.71
N PHE A 285 19.48 -22.92 9.25
CA PHE A 285 20.08 -23.60 10.39
C PHE A 285 20.41 -25.06 10.04
N SER A 286 21.66 -25.48 10.19
CA SER A 286 22.02 -26.91 10.06
C SER A 286 21.83 -27.63 11.39
N ASN A 287 20.85 -28.54 11.47
CA ASN A 287 20.63 -29.39 12.63
C ASN A 287 21.38 -30.74 12.53
N LEU A 288 22.39 -30.82 11.66
CA LEU A 288 23.15 -32.05 11.42
C LEU A 288 24.15 -32.38 12.54
N ASP A 289 24.21 -31.59 13.61
CA ASP A 289 24.91 -31.94 14.86
C ASP A 289 24.00 -32.68 15.86
N LYS A 290 22.75 -32.97 15.48
CA LYS A 290 21.77 -33.72 16.27
C LYS A 290 21.12 -34.81 15.44
N VAL A 291 21.10 -36.04 15.96
CA VAL A 291 20.45 -37.18 15.30
C VAL A 291 19.24 -37.65 16.10
N CYS A 292 18.14 -37.95 15.41
CA CYS A 292 16.96 -38.58 16.01
C CYS A 292 17.08 -40.09 15.94
N LEU A 293 17.00 -40.75 17.09
CA LEU A 293 17.00 -42.21 17.18
C LEU A 293 15.91 -42.67 18.15
N SER A 294 14.96 -43.47 17.68
CA SER A 294 13.89 -44.04 18.50
C SER A 294 13.14 -42.99 19.33
N GLY A 295 12.77 -41.87 18.70
CA GLY A 295 12.02 -40.76 19.32
C GLY A 295 12.81 -39.90 20.31
N ASN A 296 14.14 -40.03 20.39
CA ASN A 296 15.00 -39.22 21.25
C ASN A 296 16.12 -38.54 20.45
N TRP A 297 16.49 -37.34 20.88
CA TRP A 297 17.59 -36.56 20.28
C TRP A 297 18.92 -36.88 20.98
N TYR A 298 19.95 -37.12 20.17
CA TYR A 298 21.33 -37.32 20.63
C TYR A 298 22.27 -36.34 19.96
N ASP A 299 23.39 -36.05 20.60
CA ASP A 299 24.52 -35.40 19.92
C ASP A 299 25.03 -36.34 18.83
N ALA A 300 25.14 -35.82 17.60
CA ALA A 300 25.67 -36.60 16.49
C ALA A 300 27.13 -37.01 16.80
N GLY A 301 27.46 -38.28 16.51
CA GLY A 301 28.76 -38.89 16.81
C GLY A 301 29.01 -39.18 18.30
N SER A 302 28.00 -39.03 19.17
CA SER A 302 28.13 -39.38 20.59
C SER A 302 28.20 -40.90 20.81
N ALA A 303 28.84 -41.31 21.90
CA ALA A 303 28.92 -42.73 22.27
C ALA A 303 27.53 -43.32 22.54
N GLU A 304 26.61 -42.52 23.07
CA GLU A 304 25.22 -42.87 23.30
C GLU A 304 24.46 -43.12 21.99
N ALA A 305 24.65 -42.27 20.97
CA ALA A 305 24.05 -42.46 19.65
C ALA A 305 24.59 -43.70 18.96
N ILE A 306 25.93 -43.87 18.95
CA ILE A 306 26.60 -45.02 18.33
C ILE A 306 26.15 -46.34 18.98
N ALA A 307 26.09 -46.41 20.32
CA ALA A 307 25.71 -47.62 21.03
C ALA A 307 24.28 -48.13 20.75
N LEU A 308 23.41 -47.29 20.16
CA LEU A 308 22.05 -47.69 19.77
C LEU A 308 22.00 -48.40 18.41
N ILE A 309 22.99 -48.18 17.56
CA ILE A 309 23.00 -48.64 16.16
C ILE A 309 24.19 -49.57 15.84
N ASP A 310 25.22 -49.60 16.70
CA ASP A 310 26.42 -50.43 16.55
C ASP A 310 26.06 -51.90 16.85
N GLU A 311 25.66 -52.63 15.80
CA GLU A 311 25.18 -54.00 15.91
C GLU A 311 26.32 -54.97 16.24
N ASN A 312 27.55 -54.64 15.85
CA ASN A 312 28.71 -55.53 15.96
C ASN A 312 29.62 -55.23 17.17
N GLY A 313 29.39 -54.11 17.86
CA GLY A 313 30.04 -53.71 19.10
C GLY A 313 31.48 -53.22 18.91
N ASN A 314 31.83 -52.68 17.74
CA ASN A 314 33.18 -52.18 17.45
C ASN A 314 33.40 -50.72 17.92
N GLY A 315 32.35 -50.05 18.39
CA GLY A 315 32.36 -48.68 18.88
C GLY A 315 32.29 -47.60 17.79
N ILE A 316 31.88 -47.94 16.57
CA ILE A 316 31.63 -47.01 15.46
C ILE A 316 30.30 -47.35 14.78
N SER A 317 29.67 -46.37 14.13
CA SER A 317 28.61 -46.64 13.14
C SER A 317 29.25 -47.06 11.81
N ASP A 318 28.93 -48.26 11.33
CA ASP A 318 29.43 -48.79 10.05
C ASP A 318 28.52 -48.45 8.86
N GLU A 319 29.04 -48.59 7.63
CA GLU A 319 28.34 -48.26 6.37
C GLU A 319 26.99 -49.00 6.15
N ASN A 320 26.77 -50.12 6.85
CA ASN A 320 25.51 -50.87 6.81
C ASN A 320 24.55 -50.54 7.97
N GLU A 321 24.91 -49.59 8.83
CA GLU A 321 24.13 -49.11 9.97
C GLU A 321 23.59 -47.70 9.66
N ILE A 322 22.80 -47.14 10.58
CA ILE A 322 22.31 -45.76 10.43
C ILE A 322 23.48 -44.81 10.69
N ASP A 323 23.73 -43.90 9.75
CA ASP A 323 24.69 -42.82 9.97
C ASP A 323 24.24 -41.94 11.13
N VAL A 324 25.15 -41.68 12.06
CA VAL A 324 24.88 -40.85 13.25
C VAL A 324 25.90 -39.74 13.41
N TYR A 325 26.81 -39.57 12.45
CA TYR A 325 27.90 -38.61 12.53
C TYR A 325 27.50 -37.25 11.95
N PRO A 326 28.03 -36.15 12.51
CA PRO A 326 27.66 -34.83 12.06
C PRO A 326 28.21 -34.53 10.67
N HIS A 327 27.40 -33.87 9.85
CA HIS A 327 27.77 -33.51 8.49
C HIS A 327 27.78 -31.98 8.27
N ASP A 328 28.83 -31.52 7.62
CA ASP A 328 28.90 -30.17 7.08
C ASP A 328 28.26 -30.17 5.68
N VAL A 329 27.38 -29.21 5.39
CA VAL A 329 26.76 -29.07 4.07
C VAL A 329 27.67 -28.25 3.18
N LYS A 330 28.01 -28.75 1.99
CA LYS A 330 28.84 -28.07 0.99
C LYS A 330 28.00 -27.66 -0.22
N ASP A 331 28.37 -26.53 -0.81
CA ASP A 331 27.77 -26.03 -2.05
C ASP A 331 26.25 -26.05 -2.02
N TYR A 332 25.69 -25.30 -1.08
CA TYR A 332 24.26 -25.13 -0.91
C TYR A 332 23.78 -24.01 -1.84
N TYR A 333 22.79 -24.31 -2.66
CA TYR A 333 22.18 -23.36 -3.59
C TYR A 333 20.72 -23.14 -3.26
N ALA A 334 20.29 -21.88 -3.32
CA ALA A 334 18.90 -21.48 -3.10
C ALA A 334 18.43 -20.46 -4.13
N ARG A 335 17.14 -20.53 -4.47
CA ARG A 335 16.47 -19.62 -5.40
C ARG A 335 15.08 -19.23 -4.87
N LEU A 336 14.77 -17.93 -4.97
CA LEU A 336 13.52 -17.33 -4.50
C LEU A 336 12.61 -17.01 -5.69
N SER A 337 11.52 -17.73 -5.86
CA SER A 337 10.66 -17.63 -7.05
C SER A 337 9.21 -17.37 -6.68
N SER A 338 8.40 -16.96 -7.65
CA SER A 338 6.95 -16.88 -7.45
C SER A 338 6.40 -18.23 -6.98
N ILE A 339 5.48 -18.22 -6.01
CA ILE A 339 4.83 -19.44 -5.54
C ILE A 339 4.03 -20.15 -6.64
N SER A 340 3.57 -19.41 -7.66
CA SER A 340 2.84 -19.96 -8.81
C SER A 340 3.75 -20.60 -9.86
N ASP A 341 5.05 -20.29 -9.82
CA ASP A 341 6.04 -20.80 -10.77
C ASP A 341 7.41 -21.02 -10.08
N PRO A 342 7.53 -22.06 -9.22
CA PRO A 342 8.78 -22.32 -8.51
C PRO A 342 9.92 -22.67 -9.46
N GLN A 343 11.05 -21.98 -9.30
CA GLN A 343 12.25 -22.15 -10.13
C GLN A 343 13.35 -22.86 -9.31
N ALA A 344 13.96 -23.90 -9.86
CA ALA A 344 15.10 -24.57 -9.25
C ALA A 344 16.37 -23.70 -9.37
N PRO A 345 17.28 -23.72 -8.38
CA PRO A 345 18.61 -23.15 -8.56
C PRO A 345 19.37 -23.93 -9.65
N LEU A 346 20.17 -23.23 -10.45
CA LEU A 346 20.89 -23.78 -11.61
C LEU A 346 22.42 -23.70 -11.47
N GLN A 347 22.91 -23.35 -10.27
CA GLN A 347 24.33 -23.06 -10.01
C GLN A 347 24.81 -21.85 -10.82
N ASP A 348 23.89 -20.91 -11.02
CA ASP A 348 24.16 -19.64 -11.68
C ASP A 348 24.82 -18.67 -10.69
N PRO A 349 25.70 -17.75 -11.11
CA PRO A 349 26.23 -16.71 -10.22
C PRO A 349 25.17 -15.87 -9.50
N GLU A 350 23.95 -15.76 -10.04
CA GLU A 350 22.84 -15.07 -9.41
C GLU A 350 22.12 -15.92 -8.33
N ASP A 351 22.37 -17.24 -8.27
CA ASP A 351 21.83 -18.08 -7.20
C ASP A 351 22.47 -17.74 -5.85
N ILE A 352 21.67 -17.85 -4.79
CA ILE A 352 22.21 -17.78 -3.43
C ILE A 352 23.10 -19.00 -3.22
N HIS A 353 24.42 -18.78 -3.15
CA HIS A 353 25.42 -19.83 -2.95
C HIS A 353 26.09 -19.71 -1.58
N ILE A 354 26.01 -20.80 -0.81
CA ILE A 354 26.69 -20.91 0.48
C ILE A 354 27.73 -22.04 0.36
N PRO A 355 29.04 -21.70 0.35
CA PRO A 355 30.08 -22.70 0.13
C PRO A 355 30.14 -23.81 1.20
N GLU A 356 29.83 -23.46 2.44
CA GLU A 356 29.84 -24.39 3.58
C GLU A 356 28.83 -23.93 4.64
N ILE A 357 28.09 -24.87 5.22
CA ILE A 357 27.30 -24.69 6.44
C ILE A 357 27.70 -25.82 7.39
N LYS A 358 28.32 -25.48 8.51
CA LYS A 358 28.78 -26.48 9.48
C LYS A 358 27.61 -27.12 10.23
N ALA A 359 27.78 -28.35 10.68
CA ALA A 359 26.83 -28.98 11.60
C ALA A 359 26.59 -28.08 12.83
N GLY A 360 25.33 -27.76 13.12
CA GLY A 360 24.93 -26.87 14.21
C GLY A 360 25.03 -25.37 13.91
N GLU A 361 25.41 -24.98 12.68
CA GLU A 361 25.59 -23.57 12.31
C GLU A 361 24.27 -22.89 11.89
N PHE A 362 24.09 -21.67 12.38
CA PHE A 362 23.06 -20.73 11.95
C PHE A 362 23.66 -19.68 11.01
N LYS A 363 22.98 -19.40 9.88
CA LYS A 363 23.34 -18.34 8.95
C LYS A 363 22.13 -17.52 8.54
N ARG A 364 22.27 -16.20 8.59
CA ARG A 364 21.43 -15.26 7.85
C ARG A 364 22.12 -14.94 6.54
N VAL A 365 21.47 -15.30 5.43
CA VAL A 365 22.15 -15.43 4.13
C VAL A 365 21.90 -14.20 3.25
N VAL A 366 20.65 -13.78 3.14
CA VAL A 366 20.22 -12.65 2.32
C VAL A 366 19.08 -11.90 2.98
N TYR A 367 18.80 -10.69 2.49
CA TYR A 367 17.56 -9.97 2.70
C TYR A 367 16.87 -9.75 1.36
N PHE A 368 15.54 -9.83 1.32
CA PHE A 368 14.76 -9.62 0.11
C PHE A 368 13.52 -8.75 0.34
N LEU A 369 13.00 -8.19 -0.75
CA LEU A 369 11.71 -7.50 -0.82
C LEU A 369 10.79 -8.31 -1.74
N GLY A 370 9.60 -8.68 -1.31
CA GLY A 370 8.69 -9.51 -2.10
C GLY A 370 7.21 -9.20 -1.86
N ASP A 371 6.34 -10.09 -2.35
CA ASP A 371 4.93 -10.14 -1.98
C ASP A 371 4.72 -10.97 -0.69
N ASP A 372 3.49 -11.35 -0.34
CA ASP A 372 3.19 -12.02 0.93
C ASP A 372 3.85 -13.40 1.08
N GLU A 373 3.94 -14.16 -0.02
CA GLU A 373 4.49 -15.52 -0.04
C GLU A 373 5.36 -15.74 -1.28
N LEU A 374 6.38 -16.58 -1.15
CA LEU A 374 7.25 -17.00 -2.24
C LEU A 374 7.70 -18.46 -2.07
N ALA A 375 8.20 -19.04 -3.15
CA ALA A 375 8.83 -20.35 -3.14
C ALA A 375 10.35 -20.21 -2.94
N LEU A 376 10.90 -20.97 -1.98
CA LEU A 376 12.32 -21.20 -1.81
C LEU A 376 12.65 -22.60 -2.36
N SER A 377 13.29 -22.66 -3.52
CA SER A 377 13.86 -23.91 -4.02
C SER A 377 15.31 -24.02 -3.58
N ARG A 378 15.73 -25.19 -3.09
CA ARG A 378 17.06 -25.42 -2.53
C ARG A 378 17.59 -26.82 -2.82
N PHE A 379 18.91 -26.95 -2.93
CA PHE A 379 19.61 -28.24 -2.91
C PHE A 379 21.06 -28.04 -2.45
N SER A 380 21.75 -29.14 -2.12
CA SER A 380 23.19 -29.15 -1.90
C SER A 380 23.81 -30.23 -2.78
N LEU A 381 25.01 -29.95 -3.33
CA LEU A 381 25.74 -30.94 -4.11
C LEU A 381 26.38 -32.04 -3.27
N TRP A 382 26.73 -31.73 -2.02
CA TRP A 382 27.56 -32.63 -1.23
C TRP A 382 27.50 -32.36 0.27
N SER A 383 27.44 -33.44 1.04
CA SER A 383 27.54 -33.47 2.49
C SER A 383 28.54 -34.59 2.86
N PRO A 384 29.84 -34.28 3.05
CA PRO A 384 30.86 -35.30 3.28
C PRO A 384 30.78 -35.95 4.67
N CYS A 385 30.89 -37.28 4.70
CA CYS A 385 31.32 -38.07 5.86
C CYS A 385 32.79 -37.73 6.17
N SER A 386 33.02 -36.67 6.94
CA SER A 386 34.34 -36.11 7.23
C SER A 386 34.70 -36.12 8.71
N TYR A 387 33.80 -36.66 9.54
CA TYR A 387 34.01 -36.69 10.99
C TYR A 387 35.06 -37.75 11.37
N PRO A 388 35.97 -37.46 12.33
CA PRO A 388 36.96 -38.45 12.75
C PRO A 388 36.32 -39.70 13.36
N GLY A 389 36.65 -40.87 12.81
CA GLY A 389 36.07 -42.15 13.26
C GLY A 389 34.73 -42.50 12.62
N ASP A 390 34.29 -41.68 11.66
CA ASP A 390 33.16 -41.98 10.81
C ASP A 390 33.42 -43.25 10.00
N GLY A 391 32.56 -44.25 10.18
CA GLY A 391 32.62 -45.54 9.47
C GLY A 391 31.90 -45.51 8.12
N HIS A 392 31.22 -44.41 7.80
CA HIS A 392 30.56 -44.20 6.52
C HIS A 392 31.55 -43.61 5.51
N SER A 393 31.46 -44.10 4.26
CA SER A 393 32.45 -43.77 3.22
C SER A 393 31.88 -42.97 2.06
N SER A 394 30.56 -42.95 1.90
CA SER A 394 29.86 -42.21 0.86
C SER A 394 29.17 -40.99 1.48
N GLY A 395 29.63 -39.76 1.23
CA GLY A 395 28.82 -38.59 1.58
C GLY A 395 27.47 -38.55 0.85
N SER A 396 26.64 -37.58 1.22
CA SER A 396 25.26 -37.44 0.76
C SER A 396 25.03 -36.12 0.06
N GLN A 397 23.78 -35.84 -0.29
CA GLN A 397 23.33 -34.59 -0.88
C GLN A 397 21.96 -34.23 -0.30
N ILE A 398 21.65 -32.94 -0.30
CA ILE A 398 20.27 -32.49 -0.08
C ILE A 398 19.62 -32.43 -1.45
N PRO A 399 18.62 -33.28 -1.75
CA PRO A 399 17.95 -33.27 -3.04
C PRO A 399 17.20 -31.95 -3.22
N LEU A 400 16.81 -31.66 -4.46
CA LEU A 400 16.00 -30.49 -4.75
C LEU A 400 14.67 -30.54 -3.96
N GLY A 401 14.51 -29.58 -3.07
CA GLY A 401 13.30 -29.33 -2.31
C GLY A 401 12.77 -27.92 -2.59
N THR A 402 11.47 -27.74 -2.44
CA THR A 402 10.82 -26.42 -2.55
C THR A 402 9.95 -26.19 -1.32
N ASP A 403 10.27 -25.14 -0.57
CA ASP A 403 9.55 -24.70 0.61
C ASP A 403 8.77 -23.42 0.30
N THR A 404 7.71 -23.15 1.08
CA THR A 404 7.02 -21.86 1.05
C THR A 404 7.57 -20.97 2.16
N LEU A 405 7.93 -19.73 1.81
CA LEU A 405 8.33 -18.69 2.75
C LEU A 405 7.31 -17.55 2.74
N THR A 406 7.15 -16.90 3.88
CA THR A 406 6.28 -15.73 4.05
C THR A 406 7.12 -14.48 4.22
N SER A 407 6.85 -13.45 3.44
CA SER A 407 7.57 -12.19 3.60
C SER A 407 7.07 -11.41 4.80
N PHE A 408 7.91 -10.51 5.32
CA PHE A 408 7.54 -9.68 6.45
C PHE A 408 6.53 -8.62 6.05
N ARG A 409 5.53 -8.45 6.94
CA ARG A 409 4.54 -7.38 6.93
C ARG A 409 4.54 -6.72 8.31
N ARG A 410 5.05 -5.49 8.39
CA ARG A 410 5.11 -4.65 9.59
C ARG A 410 4.37 -3.36 9.34
N GLN A 411 3.05 -3.46 9.35
CA GLN A 411 2.19 -2.32 9.09
C GLN A 411 0.92 -2.34 9.95
N THR A 412 0.32 -1.16 10.08
CA THR A 412 -0.99 -0.97 10.71
C THR A 412 -2.06 -1.05 9.62
N TYR A 413 -2.83 -2.14 9.63
CA TYR A 413 -3.99 -2.28 8.76
C TYR A 413 -5.20 -1.66 9.43
N TRP A 414 -5.73 -0.59 8.83
CA TRP A 414 -7.00 -0.01 9.22
C TRP A 414 -8.12 -0.85 8.64
N LEU A 415 -8.99 -1.35 9.52
CA LEU A 415 -10.05 -2.25 9.14
C LEU A 415 -11.27 -1.46 8.67
N THR A 416 -12.06 -2.08 7.79
CA THR A 416 -13.38 -1.58 7.41
C THR A 416 -14.30 -1.52 8.61
N ALA A 417 -15.38 -0.73 8.52
CA ALA A 417 -16.39 -0.67 9.58
C ALA A 417 -17.00 -2.05 9.89
N GLU A 418 -17.13 -2.90 8.88
CA GLU A 418 -17.66 -4.27 8.99
C GLU A 418 -16.67 -5.20 9.72
N GLU A 419 -15.39 -5.15 9.37
CA GLU A 419 -14.34 -5.89 10.06
C GLU A 419 -14.18 -5.45 11.51
N CYS A 420 -14.25 -4.14 11.78
CA CYS A 420 -14.29 -3.63 13.16
C CYS A 420 -15.50 -4.16 13.94
N ALA A 421 -16.69 -4.10 13.35
CA ALA A 421 -17.90 -4.60 13.98
C ALA A 421 -17.82 -6.12 14.26
N ALA A 422 -17.20 -6.89 13.37
CA ALA A 422 -16.96 -8.33 13.56
C ALA A 422 -16.03 -8.63 14.74
N MET A 423 -15.10 -7.72 15.05
CA MET A 423 -14.25 -7.77 16.24
C MET A 423 -14.89 -7.18 17.50
N GLY A 424 -16.11 -6.64 17.40
CA GLY A 424 -16.77 -5.93 18.50
C GLY A 424 -16.20 -4.52 18.76
N GLU A 425 -15.47 -3.97 17.79
CA GLU A 425 -14.82 -2.66 17.85
C GLU A 425 -15.60 -1.60 17.07
N THR A 426 -15.37 -0.32 17.39
CA THR A 426 -15.97 0.80 16.66
C THR A 426 -15.26 1.05 15.31
N PRO A 427 -15.94 1.62 14.30
CA PRO A 427 -15.32 2.00 13.04
C PRO A 427 -14.06 2.85 13.24
N GLY A 428 -13.01 2.55 12.48
CA GLY A 428 -11.67 3.15 12.66
C GLY A 428 -10.75 2.33 13.56
N CYS A 429 -11.05 1.06 13.81
CA CYS A 429 -10.12 0.14 14.46
C CYS A 429 -8.99 -0.28 13.50
N SER A 430 -7.90 -0.79 14.06
CA SER A 430 -6.77 -1.30 13.29
C SER A 430 -6.16 -2.54 13.91
N ILE A 431 -5.52 -3.36 13.07
CA ILE A 431 -4.66 -4.45 13.49
C ILE A 431 -3.22 -4.12 13.12
N ARG A 432 -2.29 -4.49 13.99
CA ARG A 432 -0.87 -4.39 13.71
C ARG A 432 -0.35 -5.77 13.37
N ARG A 433 0.24 -5.91 12.18
CA ARG A 433 1.01 -7.11 11.85
C ARG A 433 2.46 -6.87 12.21
N TYR A 434 3.10 -7.91 12.71
CA TYR A 434 4.53 -7.97 12.94
C TYR A 434 5.04 -9.32 12.43
N PRO A 435 6.31 -9.38 11.99
CA PRO A 435 6.95 -10.62 11.59
C PRO A 435 6.87 -11.68 12.69
N SER A 436 6.75 -12.94 12.30
CA SER A 436 6.89 -14.09 13.19
C SER A 436 8.20 -14.81 12.89
N PHE A 437 8.93 -15.12 13.95
CA PHE A 437 10.15 -15.91 13.89
C PHE A 437 9.90 -17.29 14.51
N THR A 438 10.65 -18.27 14.04
CA THR A 438 10.74 -19.58 14.70
C THR A 438 11.92 -19.53 15.65
N SER A 439 11.67 -19.75 16.94
CA SER A 439 12.73 -20.02 17.90
C SER A 439 13.24 -21.43 17.66
N PHE A 440 14.53 -21.57 17.38
CA PHE A 440 15.16 -22.87 17.23
C PHE A 440 16.54 -22.87 17.87
N ARG A 441 16.74 -23.75 18.85
CA ARG A 441 18.04 -23.99 19.50
C ARG A 441 18.77 -22.70 19.94
N GLY A 442 18.02 -21.75 20.49
CA GLY A 442 18.54 -20.48 21.02
C GLY A 442 18.71 -19.35 20.01
N VAL A 443 18.28 -19.52 18.76
CA VAL A 443 18.22 -18.44 17.76
C VAL A 443 16.78 -18.19 17.28
N GLU A 444 16.47 -16.94 16.97
CA GLU A 444 15.24 -16.57 16.27
C GLU A 444 15.54 -16.56 14.77
N MET A 445 14.85 -17.39 14.00
CA MET A 445 15.11 -17.55 12.58
C MET A 445 13.86 -17.45 11.72
N HIS A 446 14.04 -16.98 10.49
CA HIS A 446 13.04 -17.00 9.43
C HIS A 446 13.58 -17.69 8.19
N GLY A 447 13.24 -18.96 8.00
CA GLY A 447 13.70 -19.75 6.87
C GLY A 447 13.70 -21.25 7.17
N VAL A 448 14.74 -21.95 6.72
CA VAL A 448 14.76 -23.42 6.68
C VAL A 448 15.74 -24.05 7.65
N ARG A 449 15.37 -25.22 8.17
CA ARG A 449 16.23 -26.06 9.00
C ARG A 449 16.66 -27.25 8.15
N ILE A 450 17.96 -27.50 8.04
CA ILE A 450 18.51 -28.68 7.40
C ILE A 450 18.58 -29.79 8.45
N THR A 451 18.00 -30.93 8.15
CA THR A 451 17.96 -32.10 9.02
C THR A 451 18.43 -33.34 8.26
N TYR A 452 18.68 -34.43 8.98
CA TYR A 452 18.97 -35.72 8.37
C TYR A 452 17.85 -36.27 7.48
N GLU A 453 16.61 -35.77 7.61
CA GLU A 453 15.50 -36.11 6.69
C GLU A 453 15.68 -35.46 5.31
N ASP A 454 16.34 -34.31 5.27
CA ASP A 454 16.70 -33.64 4.03
C ASP A 454 17.85 -34.37 3.34
N GLU A 455 18.65 -35.16 4.05
CA GLU A 455 19.70 -35.98 3.46
C GLU A 455 19.15 -37.34 2.98
N SER A 456 19.73 -37.91 1.92
CA SER A 456 19.27 -39.17 1.33
C SER A 456 19.54 -40.45 2.18
N TRP A 457 19.74 -40.31 3.49
CA TRP A 457 20.18 -41.36 4.40
C TRP A 457 19.07 -42.15 5.11
N GLY A 458 17.80 -41.70 5.03
CA GLY A 458 16.65 -42.49 5.47
C GLY A 458 16.59 -42.72 6.99
N HIS A 459 16.57 -41.64 7.77
CA HIS A 459 16.49 -41.67 9.23
C HIS A 459 15.06 -41.88 9.75
N ASP A 460 14.94 -42.16 11.05
CA ASP A 460 13.67 -42.29 11.77
C ASP A 460 13.07 -40.89 12.07
N ASN A 461 11.93 -40.55 11.47
CA ASN A 461 11.27 -39.24 11.59
C ASN A 461 10.33 -39.16 12.80
N THR A 462 10.68 -39.80 13.92
CA THR A 462 9.81 -39.86 15.11
C THR A 462 10.00 -38.71 16.09
N CYS A 463 11.10 -37.96 16.00
CA CYS A 463 11.37 -36.84 16.89
C CYS A 463 10.72 -35.55 16.39
N SER A 464 10.04 -34.82 17.28
CA SER A 464 9.68 -33.44 16.99
C SER A 464 10.91 -32.53 17.13
N LEU A 465 11.11 -31.63 16.17
CA LEU A 465 12.10 -30.55 16.25
C LEU A 465 11.80 -29.60 17.41
N ASP A 466 10.55 -29.50 17.86
CA ASP A 466 10.17 -28.64 19.00
C ASP A 466 10.82 -29.09 20.32
N ASN A 467 11.25 -30.36 20.41
CA ASN A 467 11.94 -30.90 21.58
C ASN A 467 13.42 -30.50 21.66
N LEU A 468 13.97 -29.85 20.63
CA LEU A 468 15.33 -29.31 20.60
C LEU A 468 15.41 -27.83 21.04
N ASN A 469 14.26 -27.17 21.25
CA ASN A 469 14.17 -25.75 21.54
C ASN A 469 14.59 -25.35 22.95
#